data_AF-A0A963FSI5-F1
#
_entry.id   AF-A0A963FSI5-F1
#
_cell.length_a   1.000
_cell.length_b   1.000
_cell.length_c   1.000
_cell.angle_alpha   90.00
_cell.angle_beta   90.00
_cell.angle_gamma   90.00
#
_symmetry.space_group_name_H-M   'P 1'
#
loop_
_entity.id
_entity.type
_entity.pdbx_description
1 polymer ?
#
loop_
_entity_poly.entity_id
_entity_poly.type
_entity_poly.pdbx_seq_one_letter_code
_entity_poly.pdbx_strand_id
1 'polypeptide(L)'
;MSRTTTRAPAGAGLRPFSVAHVEQPWRTPRAPGDLTIRWTRRSRALSADSWGGLEVPLTEELEAYEVEIVDGATVKRVLSTATTSALYNAAQQTADWGALLGPGDTLDIRIYQLSALVGRGASKTITLIF
;
A
#
# COMPACT_ATOMS: atom_id res chain seq x y z
N MET A 1 -45.55 -9.98 -14.02
CA MET A 1 -44.85 -8.69 -14.31
C MET A 1 -43.52 -8.71 -13.57
N SER A 2 -42.44 -9.05 -14.27
CA SER A 2 -41.10 -9.21 -13.69
C SER A 2 -40.33 -7.88 -13.79
N ARG A 3 -39.82 -7.37 -12.67
CA ARG A 3 -39.02 -6.14 -12.61
C ARG A 3 -37.55 -6.46 -12.87
N THR A 4 -37.02 -5.98 -13.99
CA THR A 4 -35.58 -6.00 -14.31
C THR A 4 -34.91 -4.78 -13.68
N THR A 5 -34.06 -4.98 -12.67
CA THR A 5 -33.27 -3.90 -12.08
C THR A 5 -31.92 -3.83 -12.77
N THR A 6 -31.78 -2.94 -13.74
CA THR A 6 -30.49 -2.59 -14.35
C THR A 6 -29.67 -1.78 -13.36
N ARG A 7 -28.53 -2.32 -12.91
CA ARG A 7 -27.57 -1.60 -12.07
C ARG A 7 -26.43 -1.07 -12.94
N ALA A 8 -26.42 0.25 -13.16
CA ALA A 8 -25.29 0.95 -13.78
C ALA A 8 -24.16 1.10 -12.75
N PRO A 9 -22.89 0.75 -13.07
CA PRO A 9 -21.76 1.10 -12.22
C PRO A 9 -21.48 2.60 -12.33
N ALA A 10 -21.63 3.33 -11.24
CA ALA A 10 -21.18 4.72 -11.14
C ALA A 10 -19.65 4.76 -11.21
N GLY A 11 -19.12 5.37 -12.26
CA GLY A 11 -17.69 5.64 -12.40
C GLY A 11 -17.21 6.58 -11.31
N ALA A 12 -16.26 6.10 -10.49
CA ALA A 12 -15.47 6.93 -9.58
C ALA A 12 -14.05 7.06 -10.17
N GLY A 13 -13.94 7.86 -11.24
CA GLY A 13 -12.68 8.23 -11.85
C GLY A 13 -11.98 9.35 -11.09
N LEU A 14 -10.64 9.32 -11.17
CA LEU A 14 -9.70 10.45 -11.06
C LEU A 14 -9.32 10.96 -9.64
N ARG A 15 -8.37 10.27 -9.00
CA ARG A 15 -7.40 10.87 -8.06
C ARG A 15 -5.99 10.29 -8.29
N PRO A 16 -4.91 11.04 -8.01
CA PRO A 16 -3.53 10.69 -8.37
C PRO A 16 -3.17 9.29 -7.85
N PHE A 17 -2.46 8.54 -8.66
CA PHE A 17 -2.37 7.10 -8.54
C PHE A 17 -1.39 6.63 -7.45
N SER A 18 -1.83 6.71 -6.19
CA SER A 18 -1.28 5.91 -5.09
C SER A 18 -1.25 4.42 -5.48
N VAL A 19 -0.30 3.66 -4.91
CA VAL A 19 -0.07 2.21 -5.11
C VAL A 19 -1.38 1.43 -5.39
N ALA A 20 -1.38 0.54 -6.39
CA ALA A 20 -2.59 -0.18 -6.80
C ALA A 20 -2.83 -1.42 -5.93
N HIS A 21 -4.11 -1.72 -5.67
CA HIS A 21 -4.63 -2.98 -5.10
C HIS A 21 -3.78 -3.59 -3.95
N VAL A 22 -4.02 -3.13 -2.72
CA VAL A 22 -3.47 -3.82 -1.54
C VAL A 22 -4.34 -5.03 -1.24
N GLU A 23 -3.71 -6.20 -1.10
CA GLU A 23 -4.41 -7.45 -0.79
C GLU A 23 -5.08 -7.36 0.57
N GLN A 24 -6.35 -7.76 0.61
CA GLN A 24 -7.15 -7.71 1.81
C GLN A 24 -7.08 -9.03 2.57
N PRO A 25 -6.69 -9.03 3.87
CA PRO A 25 -6.37 -10.27 4.57
C PRO A 25 -7.51 -11.28 4.67
N TRP A 26 -8.76 -10.83 4.76
CA TRP A 26 -9.94 -11.71 4.81
C TRP A 26 -10.13 -12.60 3.56
N ARG A 27 -9.43 -12.30 2.45
CA ARG A 27 -9.55 -13.06 1.19
C ARG A 27 -8.81 -14.39 1.20
N THR A 28 -7.96 -14.63 2.20
CA THR A 28 -7.20 -15.87 2.38
C THR A 28 -7.58 -16.53 3.70
N PRO A 29 -7.73 -17.87 3.78
CA PRO A 29 -7.93 -18.57 5.04
C PRO A 29 -6.87 -18.16 6.06
N ARG A 30 -7.30 -17.66 7.22
CA ARG A 30 -6.40 -17.09 8.23
C ARG A 30 -6.09 -18.11 9.32
N ALA A 31 -4.80 -18.38 9.50
CA ALA A 31 -4.24 -18.80 10.78
C ALA A 31 -3.54 -17.58 11.39
N PRO A 32 -3.64 -17.35 12.72
CA PRO A 32 -2.86 -16.30 13.38
C PRO A 32 -1.37 -16.48 13.11
N GLY A 33 -0.66 -15.38 12.86
CA GLY A 33 0.75 -15.42 12.51
C GLY A 33 1.20 -14.16 11.80
N ASP A 34 2.17 -14.32 10.91
CA ASP A 34 2.73 -13.19 10.17
C ASP A 34 1.75 -12.64 9.13
N LEU A 35 1.67 -11.31 9.06
CA LEU A 35 0.89 -10.60 8.06
C LEU A 35 1.80 -10.14 6.93
N THR A 36 1.65 -10.74 5.75
CA THR A 36 2.29 -10.23 4.53
C THR A 36 1.39 -9.21 3.86
N ILE A 37 1.78 -7.94 3.93
CA ILE A 37 1.10 -6.84 3.24
C ILE A 37 1.63 -6.82 1.81
N ARG A 38 0.76 -7.03 0.81
CA ARG A 38 1.13 -7.01 -0.61
C ARG A 38 0.40 -5.90 -1.35
N TRP A 39 1.09 -5.31 -2.32
CA TRP A 39 0.52 -4.31 -3.20
C TRP A 39 1.02 -4.49 -4.63
N THR A 40 0.33 -3.88 -5.58
CA THR A 40 0.81 -3.78 -6.96
C THR A 40 1.59 -2.48 -7.14
N ARG A 41 2.86 -2.58 -7.57
CA ARG A 41 3.65 -1.41 -7.98
C ARG A 41 2.88 -0.66 -9.07
N ARG A 42 2.88 0.66 -9.01
CA ARG A 42 2.54 1.48 -10.17
C ARG A 42 3.80 1.97 -10.86
N SER A 43 3.84 1.83 -12.18
CA SER A 43 4.89 2.42 -13.01
C SER A 43 4.85 3.93 -12.86
N ARG A 44 6.01 4.51 -12.50
CA ARG A 44 6.22 5.94 -12.59
C ARG A 44 6.42 6.28 -14.05
N ALA A 45 5.35 6.53 -14.79
CA ALA A 45 5.51 7.30 -16.01
C ALA A 45 5.87 8.72 -15.57
N LEU A 46 7.17 9.05 -15.56
CA LEU A 46 7.64 10.42 -15.60
C LEU A 46 7.12 11.02 -16.92
N SER A 47 5.85 11.40 -17.00
CA SER A 47 5.36 12.16 -18.15
C SER A 47 5.96 13.55 -18.07
N ALA A 48 7.06 13.69 -18.81
CA ALA A 48 7.20 14.67 -19.87
C ALA A 48 6.97 16.13 -19.47
N ASP A 49 8.00 16.75 -18.86
CA ASP A 49 8.23 18.21 -18.94
C ASP A 49 9.75 18.54 -19.00
N SER A 50 10.58 17.66 -19.61
CA SER A 50 11.97 18.01 -19.93
C SER A 50 12.16 18.07 -21.45
N TRP A 51 11.66 19.15 -22.05
CA TRP A 51 12.15 19.65 -23.33
C TRP A 51 13.46 20.43 -23.12
N GLY A 52 14.49 19.75 -22.61
CA GLY A 52 15.79 20.36 -22.33
C GLY A 52 16.80 19.26 -22.04
N GLY A 53 17.71 19.08 -22.99
CA GLY A 53 18.58 17.92 -23.07
C GLY A 53 19.61 17.76 -21.95
N LEU A 54 20.38 16.69 -22.15
CA LEU A 54 21.58 16.20 -21.47
C LEU A 54 21.38 14.89 -20.72
N GLU A 55 21.98 13.89 -21.36
CA GLU A 55 22.32 12.54 -20.95
C GLU A 55 22.75 12.44 -19.47
N VAL A 56 21.91 11.81 -18.65
CA VAL A 56 22.31 11.24 -17.37
C VAL A 56 22.00 9.74 -17.44
N PRO A 57 22.99 8.85 -17.25
CA PRO A 57 22.71 7.43 -17.04
C PRO A 57 22.02 7.27 -15.68
N LEU A 58 20.70 7.53 -15.65
CA LEU A 58 19.80 7.37 -14.52
C LEU A 58 19.40 5.89 -14.39
N THR A 59 20.40 5.01 -14.46
CA THR A 59 20.22 3.56 -14.51
C THR A 59 19.88 3.07 -13.10
N GLU A 60 18.65 2.55 -12.99
CA GLU A 60 18.01 1.95 -11.82
C GLU A 60 17.44 2.94 -10.77
N GLU A 61 16.17 3.31 -10.98
CA GLU A 61 15.27 3.59 -9.86
C GLU A 61 15.29 2.40 -8.90
N LEU A 62 16.07 2.47 -7.81
CA LEU A 62 15.97 1.49 -6.74
C LEU A 62 14.52 1.45 -6.24
N GLU A 63 13.85 0.32 -6.47
CA GLU A 63 12.52 0.08 -5.94
C GLU A 63 12.63 -0.05 -4.42
N ALA A 64 12.19 0.98 -3.71
CA ALA A 64 12.10 0.94 -2.26
C ALA A 64 10.74 1.48 -1.81
N TYR A 65 10.22 0.91 -0.74
CA TYR A 65 8.93 1.26 -0.17
C TYR A 65 9.04 1.34 1.35
N GLU A 66 8.19 2.18 1.92
CA GLU A 66 7.95 2.20 3.36
C GLU A 66 6.46 2.00 3.63
N VAL A 67 6.16 1.15 4.59
CA VAL A 67 4.80 0.89 5.08
C VAL A 67 4.72 1.38 6.51
N GLU A 68 3.95 2.44 6.73
CA GLU A 68 3.60 2.86 8.08
C GLU A 68 2.38 2.09 8.54
N ILE A 69 2.45 1.56 9.76
CA ILE A 69 1.33 1.04 10.52
C ILE A 69 0.89 2.12 11.48
N VAL A 70 -0.37 2.53 11.39
CA VAL A 70 -0.88 3.69 12.11
C VAL A 70 -2.06 3.34 13.01
N ASP A 71 -2.12 4.04 14.15
CA ASP A 71 -3.20 4.02 15.12
C ASP A 71 -3.73 5.45 15.26
N GLY A 72 -4.78 5.76 14.50
CA GLY A 72 -5.25 7.12 14.30
C GLY A 72 -4.18 8.03 13.67
N ALA A 73 -3.65 8.97 14.46
CA ALA A 73 -2.59 9.88 14.03
C ALA A 73 -1.18 9.36 14.31
N THR A 74 -1.03 8.34 15.15
CA THR A 74 0.25 7.84 15.64
C THR A 74 0.81 6.77 14.71
N VAL A 75 2.06 6.91 14.30
CA VAL A 75 2.79 5.83 13.61
C VAL A 75 3.31 4.85 14.67
N LYS A 76 2.78 3.63 14.70
CA LYS A 76 3.24 2.56 15.58
C LYS A 76 4.52 1.92 15.07
N ARG A 77 4.63 1.77 13.74
CA ARG A 77 5.75 1.09 13.09
C ARG A 77 5.96 1.56 11.66
N VAL A 78 7.21 1.50 11.21
CA VAL A 78 7.58 1.66 9.81
C VAL A 78 8.30 0.39 9.35
N LEU A 79 7.86 -0.18 8.23
CA LEU A 79 8.48 -1.34 7.59
C LEU A 79 9.08 -0.90 6.25
N SER A 80 10.38 -1.07 6.07
CA SER A 80 11.07 -0.77 4.80
C SER A 80 11.27 -2.04 3.99
N THR A 81 11.04 -1.98 2.68
CA THR A 81 11.19 -3.13 1.77
C THR A 81 11.64 -2.66 0.38
N ALA A 82 12.41 -3.50 -0.31
CA ALA A 82 12.77 -3.30 -1.71
C ALA A 82 11.83 -4.03 -2.69
N THR A 83 10.78 -4.67 -2.17
CA THR A 83 9.81 -5.43 -2.97
C THR A 83 8.41 -4.86 -2.75
N THR A 84 7.43 -5.31 -3.55
CA THR A 84 6.02 -4.90 -3.41
C THR A 84 5.29 -5.63 -2.27
N SER A 85 6.03 -6.04 -1.25
CA SER A 85 5.49 -6.68 -0.06
C SER A 85 6.30 -6.37 1.19
N ALA A 86 5.62 -6.25 2.32
CA ALA A 86 6.23 -6.09 3.64
C ALA A 86 5.67 -7.13 4.61
N LEU A 87 6.55 -7.70 5.44
CA LEU A 87 6.18 -8.65 6.48
C LEU A 87 5.99 -7.92 7.80
N TYR A 88 4.78 -8.00 8.36
CA TYR A 88 4.46 -7.58 9.70
C TYR A 88 4.25 -8.82 10.58
N ASN A 89 5.34 -9.27 11.21
CA ASN A 89 5.37 -10.58 11.87
C ASN A 89 4.60 -10.60 13.20
N ALA A 90 4.36 -11.80 13.71
CA ALA A 90 3.60 -12.02 14.94
C ALA A 90 4.17 -11.29 16.16
N ALA A 91 5.50 -11.26 16.33
CA ALA A 91 6.14 -10.58 17.45
C ALA A 91 5.96 -9.05 17.37
N GLN A 92 6.01 -8.50 16.16
CA GLN A 92 5.77 -7.07 15.93
C GLN A 92 4.32 -6.69 16.21
N GLN A 93 3.36 -7.51 15.77
CA GLN A 93 1.93 -7.33 16.09
C GLN A 93 1.71 -7.32 17.61
N THR A 94 2.22 -8.32 18.32
CA THR A 94 2.09 -8.40 19.79
C THR A 94 2.78 -7.23 20.49
N ALA A 95 3.91 -6.73 19.98
CA ALA A 95 4.58 -5.56 20.55
C ALA A 95 3.77 -4.26 20.37
N ASP A 96 3.09 -4.09 19.25
CA ASP A 96 2.39 -2.85 18.92
C ASP A 96 0.94 -2.82 19.45
N TRP A 97 0.30 -3.99 19.56
CA TRP A 97 -1.13 -4.16 19.90
C TRP A 97 -1.40 -5.02 21.13
N GLY A 98 -0.38 -5.70 21.68
CA GLY A 98 -0.53 -6.64 22.81
C GLY A 98 -1.08 -8.02 22.42
N ALA A 99 -1.53 -8.20 21.18
CA ALA A 99 -2.04 -9.45 20.64
C ALA A 99 -1.85 -9.52 19.12
N LEU A 100 -2.15 -10.67 18.52
CA LEU A 100 -2.21 -10.83 17.07
C LEU A 100 -3.52 -10.24 16.54
N LEU A 101 -3.47 -9.63 15.36
CA LEU A 101 -4.66 -9.13 14.67
C LEU A 101 -5.46 -10.32 14.11
N GLY A 102 -6.75 -10.37 14.42
CA GLY A 102 -7.67 -11.46 14.10
C GLY A 102 -9.02 -10.99 13.56
N PRO A 103 -9.94 -11.93 13.30
CA PRO A 103 -11.24 -11.63 12.70
C PRO A 103 -11.99 -10.52 13.45
N GLY A 104 -12.37 -9.47 12.73
CA GLY A 104 -13.05 -8.29 13.27
C GLY A 104 -12.13 -7.11 13.60
N ASP A 105 -10.82 -7.30 13.57
CA ASP A 105 -9.85 -6.20 13.72
C ASP A 105 -9.67 -5.42 12.42
N THR A 106 -9.15 -4.20 12.56
CA THR A 106 -8.74 -3.35 11.43
C THR A 106 -7.34 -2.83 11.63
N LEU A 107 -6.59 -2.65 10.53
CA LEU A 107 -5.25 -2.09 10.53
C LEU A 107 -5.14 -0.99 9.49
N ASP A 108 -4.94 0.25 9.94
CA ASP A 108 -4.65 1.36 9.04
C ASP A 108 -3.18 1.36 8.66
N ILE A 109 -2.92 1.47 7.36
CA ILE A 109 -1.56 1.55 6.82
C ILE A 109 -1.40 2.67 5.80
N ARG A 110 -0.17 3.16 5.66
CA ARG A 110 0.25 4.10 4.63
C ARG A 110 1.46 3.55 3.90
N ILE A 111 1.35 3.37 2.58
CA ILE A 111 2.44 2.85 1.76
C ILE A 111 3.04 3.99 0.94
N TYR A 112 4.35 4.18 1.05
CA TYR A 112 5.12 5.18 0.33
C TYR A 112 6.04 4.46 -0.64
N GLN A 113 6.03 4.85 -1.91
CA GLN A 113 7.08 4.47 -2.83
C GLN A 113 8.19 5.51 -2.75
N LEU A 114 9.42 5.07 -2.53
CA LEU A 114 10.59 5.94 -2.43
C LEU A 114 11.16 6.22 -3.82
N SER A 115 11.60 7.46 -4.04
CA SER A 115 12.36 7.88 -5.21
C SER A 115 13.74 8.34 -4.75
N ALA A 116 14.79 7.99 -5.50
CA ALA A 116 16.15 8.44 -5.22
C ALA A 116 16.29 9.98 -5.30
N LEU A 117 15.45 10.65 -6.09
CA LEU A 117 15.39 12.11 -6.23
C LEU A 117 14.42 12.73 -5.20
N VAL A 118 13.30 12.03 -4.99
CA VAL A 118 12.11 12.38 -4.19
C VAL A 118 12.28 12.35 -2.66
N GLY A 119 12.96 11.29 -2.22
CA GLY A 119 12.60 10.65 -0.95
C GLY A 119 11.21 10.00 -1.02
N ARG A 120 10.39 10.16 0.03
CA ARG A 120 9.02 9.62 0.10
C ARG A 120 8.08 10.28 -0.92
N GLY A 121 7.52 9.48 -1.82
CA GLY A 121 6.41 9.90 -2.68
C GLY A 121 5.08 10.03 -1.94
N ALA A 122 4.00 10.34 -2.68
CA ALA A 122 2.66 10.40 -2.11
C ALA A 122 2.22 9.06 -1.51
N SER A 123 1.66 9.08 -0.29
CA SER A 123 1.20 7.87 0.38
C SER A 123 -0.06 7.27 -0.25
N LYS A 124 -0.14 5.93 -0.27
CA LYS A 124 -1.40 5.21 -0.35
C LYS A 124 -1.90 4.85 1.04
N THR A 125 -2.99 5.47 1.48
CA THR A 125 -3.66 5.10 2.73
C THR A 125 -4.70 4.01 2.47
N ILE A 126 -4.70 2.97 3.29
CA ILE A 126 -5.72 1.91 3.25
C ILE A 126 -5.94 1.31 4.63
N THR A 127 -7.19 0.94 4.91
CA THR A 127 -7.57 0.13 6.06
C THR A 127 -7.64 -1.33 5.61
N LEU A 128 -6.87 -2.19 6.27
CA LEU A 128 -6.99 -3.63 6.16
C LEU A 128 -8.02 -4.13 7.17
N ILE A 129 -8.83 -5.11 6.76
CA ILE A 129 -9.81 -5.74 7.65
C ILE A 129 -9.40 -7.22 7.80
N PHE A 130 -9.68 -7.80 8.95
CA PHE A 130 -9.21 -9.12 9.33
C PHE A 130 -10.38 -10.07 9.52
#